data_AF-A0A6S7CTE2-F1
#
_entry.id   AF-A0A6S7CTE2-F1
#
_cell.length_a   1.000
_cell.length_b   1.000
_cell.length_c   1.000
_cell.angle_alpha   90.00
_cell.angle_beta   90.00
_cell.angle_gamma   90.00
#
_symmetry.space_group_name_H-M   'P 1'
#
loop_
_entity.id
_entity.type
_entity.pdbx_description
1 polymer ?
#
loop_
_entity_poly.entity_id
_entity_poly.type
_entity_poly.pdbx_seq_one_letter_code
_entity_poly.pdbx_strand_id
1 'polypeptide(L)'
;MTQDASSDTWGFAHPDCRGAAALLFFMDDLARVANQYLRPGHLGDEALADAQKAVDALLQRYVDIQAAPEAFDGERIELALETDTRPDGSTAAQVALRMSPRLEALIIEAQRQARPATH
;
A
#
# COMPACT_ATOMS: atom_id res chain seq x y z
N MET A 1 -17.97 -6.74 15.24
CA MET A 1 -17.54 -5.33 15.25
C MET A 1 -16.06 -5.35 15.56
N THR A 2 -15.20 -5.19 14.56
CA THR A 2 -13.73 -5.27 14.73
C THR A 2 -13.14 -4.66 13.45
N GLN A 3 -12.39 -3.57 13.43
CA GLN A 3 -11.70 -2.82 14.49
C GLN A 3 -11.75 -1.32 14.12
N ASP A 4 -12.24 -0.50 15.05
CA ASP A 4 -11.87 0.91 15.12
C ASP A 4 -10.57 0.96 15.93
N ALA A 5 -9.45 1.10 15.22
CA ALA A 5 -8.21 1.59 15.80
C ALA A 5 -7.73 2.68 14.85
N SER A 6 -8.43 3.80 14.95
CA SER A 6 -7.99 5.11 14.50
C SER A 6 -6.70 5.50 15.24
N SER A 7 -5.58 4.87 14.86
CA SER A 7 -4.27 5.49 15.04
C SER A 7 -4.10 6.48 13.90
N ASP A 8 -4.26 7.77 14.18
CA ASP A 8 -3.90 8.85 13.23
C ASP A 8 -2.41 8.83 12.85
N THR A 9 -1.64 8.02 13.59
CA THR A 9 -0.23 7.74 13.43
C THR A 9 0.04 6.80 12.26
N TRP A 10 0.95 7.21 11.38
CA TRP A 10 1.48 6.36 10.30
C TRP A 10 2.09 5.06 10.84
N GLY A 11 1.94 3.99 10.08
CA GLY A 11 2.48 2.66 10.38
C GLY A 11 3.97 2.66 10.68
N PHE A 12 4.77 3.42 9.91
CA PHE A 12 6.22 3.56 10.15
C PHE A 12 6.58 4.23 11.49
N ALA A 13 5.63 4.90 12.15
CA ALA A 13 5.82 5.50 13.46
C ALA A 13 5.37 4.58 14.60
N HIS A 14 4.81 3.40 14.29
CA HIS A 14 4.44 2.41 15.29
C HIS A 14 5.69 1.75 15.90
N PRO A 15 5.79 1.57 17.23
CA PRO A 15 6.95 0.94 17.87
C PRO A 15 7.18 -0.50 17.40
N ASP A 16 6.10 -1.21 17.07
CA ASP A 16 6.14 -2.59 16.56
C ASP A 16 6.26 -2.69 15.02
N CYS A 17 6.61 -1.60 14.32
CA CYS A 17 6.77 -1.60 12.86
C CYS A 17 8.04 -2.34 12.43
N ARG A 18 8.05 -3.67 12.59
CA ARG A 18 9.15 -4.56 12.17
C ARG A 18 8.68 -5.89 11.59
N GLY A 19 9.46 -6.45 10.66
CA GLY A 19 9.20 -7.75 10.06
C GLY A 19 7.81 -7.85 9.42
N ALA A 20 7.08 -8.95 9.70
CA ALA A 20 5.74 -9.16 9.18
C ALA A 20 4.74 -8.06 9.56
N ALA A 21 4.85 -7.47 10.75
CA ALA A 21 3.97 -6.36 11.16
C ALA A 21 4.19 -5.11 10.31
N ALA A 22 5.44 -4.83 9.92
CA ALA A 22 5.75 -3.71 9.03
C ALA A 22 5.07 -3.82 7.67
N LEU A 23 4.90 -5.05 7.14
CA LEU A 23 4.20 -5.26 5.87
C LEU A 23 2.71 -4.91 5.97
N LEU A 24 2.09 -5.18 7.11
CA LEU A 24 0.68 -4.84 7.35
C LEU A 24 0.51 -3.34 7.49
N PHE A 25 1.33 -2.71 8.34
CA PHE A 25 1.38 -1.26 8.49
C PHE A 25 1.65 -0.54 7.16
N PHE A 26 2.55 -1.10 6.34
CA PHE A 26 2.85 -0.57 5.03
C PHE A 26 1.64 -0.57 4.11
N MET A 27 0.83 -1.64 4.13
CA MET A 27 -0.39 -1.72 3.31
C MET A 27 -1.44 -0.68 3.72
N ASP A 28 -1.62 -0.46 5.02
CA ASP A 28 -2.52 0.57 5.53
C ASP A 28 -2.04 1.99 5.15
N ASP A 29 -0.75 2.27 5.32
CA ASP A 29 -0.12 3.54 4.93
C ASP A 29 -0.21 3.77 3.42
N LEU A 30 -0.02 2.72 2.61
CA LEU A 30 -0.11 2.78 1.17
C LEU A 30 -1.53 3.11 0.70
N ALA A 31 -2.53 2.45 1.29
CA ALA A 31 -3.93 2.79 1.04
C ALA A 31 -4.24 4.24 1.45
N ARG A 32 -3.65 4.71 2.56
CA ARG A 32 -3.78 6.10 3.00
C ARG A 32 -3.19 7.08 1.98
N VAL A 33 -1.99 6.82 1.46
CA VAL A 33 -1.37 7.63 0.40
C VAL A 33 -2.23 7.63 -0.86
N ALA A 34 -2.61 6.45 -1.35
CA ALA A 34 -3.45 6.34 -2.55
C ALA A 34 -4.74 7.16 -2.41
N ASN A 35 -5.45 7.03 -1.28
CA ASN A 35 -6.68 7.78 -1.02
C ASN A 35 -6.50 9.30 -0.90
N GLN A 36 -5.31 9.79 -0.53
CA GLN A 36 -5.04 11.23 -0.45
C GLN A 36 -4.96 11.87 -1.83
N TYR A 37 -4.28 11.20 -2.78
CA TYR A 37 -4.00 11.74 -4.11
C TYR A 37 -5.03 11.30 -5.17
N LEU A 38 -5.55 10.07 -5.08
CA LEU A 38 -6.34 9.42 -6.11
C LEU A 38 -7.83 9.45 -5.77
N ARG A 39 -8.38 10.66 -5.65
CA ARG A 39 -9.79 10.85 -5.29
C ARG A 39 -10.70 10.73 -6.51
N PRO A 40 -11.95 10.25 -6.35
CA PRO A 40 -12.95 10.27 -7.42
C PRO A 40 -13.10 11.69 -7.99
N GLY A 41 -12.94 11.84 -9.31
CA GLY A 41 -12.99 13.13 -10.00
C GLY A 41 -11.67 13.91 -10.07
N HIS A 42 -10.59 13.38 -9.46
CA HIS A 42 -9.24 13.93 -9.53
C HIS A 42 -8.21 12.84 -9.92
N LEU A 43 -8.60 12.01 -10.89
CA LEU A 43 -7.75 10.96 -11.45
C LEU A 43 -7.20 11.46 -12.80
N GLY A 44 -5.92 11.82 -12.82
CA GLY A 44 -5.19 12.25 -14.01
C GLY A 44 -3.70 12.00 -13.84
N ASP A 45 -2.93 12.18 -14.92
CA ASP A 45 -1.51 11.85 -14.94
C ASP A 45 -0.70 12.61 -13.89
N GLU A 46 -1.07 13.86 -13.59
CA GLU A 46 -0.42 14.68 -12.55
C GLU A 46 -0.67 14.10 -11.16
N ALA A 47 -1.93 13.77 -10.84
CA ALA A 47 -2.30 13.14 -9.57
C ALA A 47 -1.65 11.76 -9.42
N LEU A 48 -1.54 10.99 -10.50
CA LEU A 48 -0.84 9.70 -10.52
C LEU A 48 0.67 9.89 -10.27
N ALA A 49 1.31 10.86 -10.91
CA ALA A 49 2.73 11.15 -10.73
C ALA A 49 3.04 11.61 -9.29
N ASP A 50 2.17 12.43 -8.68
CA ASP A 50 2.33 12.83 -7.29
C ASP A 50 2.04 11.69 -6.31
N ALA A 51 1.05 10.86 -6.59
CA ALA A 51 0.82 9.63 -5.84
C ALA A 51 2.04 8.69 -5.92
N GLN A 52 2.64 8.53 -7.10
CA GLN A 52 3.83 7.69 -7.31
C GLN A 52 5.00 8.18 -6.45
N LYS A 53 5.30 9.49 -6.49
CA LYS A 53 6.35 10.08 -5.64
C LYS A 53 6.09 9.84 -4.15
N ALA A 54 4.82 9.96 -3.72
CA ALA A 54 4.45 9.73 -2.33
C ALA A 54 4.59 8.26 -1.92
N VAL A 55 4.26 7.32 -2.81
CA VAL A 55 4.48 5.88 -2.61
C VAL A 55 5.97 5.54 -2.56
N ASP A 56 6.78 6.09 -3.46
CA ASP A 56 8.23 5.90 -3.46
C ASP A 56 8.87 6.45 -2.18
N ALA A 57 8.43 7.64 -1.72
CA ALA A 57 8.87 8.23 -0.46
C ALA A 57 8.45 7.39 0.75
N LEU A 58 7.24 6.81 0.72
CA LEU A 58 6.77 5.90 1.76
C LEU A 58 7.63 4.63 1.82
N LEU A 59 7.90 4.00 0.68
CA LEU A 59 8.74 2.81 0.62
C LEU A 59 10.16 3.12 1.14
N GLN A 60 10.76 4.21 0.68
CA GLN A 60 12.07 4.65 1.15
C GLN A 60 12.08 4.86 2.67
N ARG A 61 11.01 5.41 3.23
CA ARG A 61 10.89 5.60 4.68
C ARG A 61 10.97 4.27 5.44
N TYR A 62 10.29 3.23 4.97
CA TYR A 62 10.32 1.90 5.56
C TYR A 62 11.70 1.22 5.42
N VAL A 63 12.41 1.48 4.32
CA VAL A 63 13.81 1.06 4.12
C VAL A 63 14.73 1.76 5.11
N ASP A 64 14.62 3.09 5.26
CA ASP A 64 15.48 3.91 6.12
C ASP A 64 15.39 3.51 7.60
N ILE A 65 14.19 3.19 8.08
CA ILE A 65 14.00 2.71 9.46
C ILE A 65 14.30 1.22 9.64
N GLN A 66 14.70 0.54 8.55
CA GLN A 66 14.97 -0.89 8.51
C GLN A 66 13.83 -1.74 9.07
N ALA A 67 12.58 -1.38 8.74
CA ALA A 67 11.40 -2.05 9.28
C ALA A 67 11.36 -3.53 8.88
N ALA A 68 11.57 -3.82 7.59
CA ALA A 68 11.73 -5.18 7.09
C ALA A 68 12.67 -5.15 5.86
N PRO A 69 14.00 -5.16 6.07
CA PRO A 69 14.96 -5.05 4.98
C PRO A 69 14.79 -6.16 3.94
N GLU A 70 14.50 -7.38 4.38
CA GLU A 70 14.19 -8.53 3.52
C GLU A 70 12.93 -8.37 2.66
N ALA A 71 12.08 -7.40 2.98
CA ALA A 71 10.84 -7.15 2.25
C ALA A 71 10.87 -5.86 1.44
N PHE A 72 11.60 -4.83 1.86
CA PHE A 72 11.59 -3.51 1.21
C PHE A 72 12.90 -3.17 0.48
N ASP A 73 14.03 -3.79 0.83
CA ASP A 73 15.31 -3.43 0.22
C ASP A 73 15.37 -3.81 -1.27
N GLY A 74 15.64 -2.81 -2.10
CA GLY A 74 15.67 -2.93 -3.56
C GLY A 74 14.30 -3.12 -4.23
N GLU A 75 13.20 -3.05 -3.47
CA GLU A 75 11.86 -3.17 -4.02
C GLU A 75 11.38 -1.87 -4.68
N ARG A 76 10.39 -1.99 -5.57
CA ARG A 76 9.70 -0.85 -6.19
C ARG A 76 8.22 -1.14 -6.33
N ILE A 77 7.43 -0.09 -6.24
CA ILE A 77 5.98 -0.13 -6.34
C ILE A 77 5.57 0.89 -7.39
N GLU A 78 4.80 0.47 -8.37
CA GLU A 78 4.35 1.30 -9.47
C GLU A 78 2.83 1.45 -9.42
N LEU A 79 2.35 2.69 -9.51
CA LEU A 79 0.95 3.01 -9.71
C LEU A 79 0.69 3.17 -11.21
N ALA A 80 -0.31 2.45 -11.70
CA ALA A 80 -0.78 2.55 -13.09
C ALA A 80 -2.23 3.00 -13.11
N LEU A 81 -2.56 3.97 -13.97
CA LEU A 81 -3.95 4.30 -14.27
C LEU A 81 -4.45 3.36 -15.36
N GLU A 82 -5.38 2.49 -15.00
CA GLU A 82 -6.02 1.57 -15.94
C GLU A 82 -7.42 2.08 -16.23
N THR A 83 -7.82 2.05 -17.50
CA THR A 83 -9.21 2.35 -17.88
C THR A 83 -9.94 1.03 -18.02
N ASP A 84 -10.80 0.72 -17.05
CA ASP A 84 -11.66 -0.45 -17.15
C ASP A 84 -12.94 -0.09 -17.91
N THR A 85 -13.32 -0.93 -18.87
CA THR A 85 -14.57 -0.77 -19.60
C THR A 85 -15.61 -1.68 -18.95
N ARG A 86 -16.54 -1.07 -18.21
CA ARG A 86 -17.59 -1.80 -17.51
C ARG A 86 -18.55 -2.42 -18.54
N PRO A 87 -19.20 -3.56 -18.22
CA PRO A 87 -20.18 -4.22 -19.09
C PRO A 87 -21.38 -3.36 -19.54
N ASP A 88 -21.64 -2.20 -18.94
CA ASP A 88 -22.65 -1.24 -19.40
C ASP A 88 -22.15 -0.29 -20.51
N GLY A 89 -20.88 -0.43 -20.93
CA GLY A 89 -20.23 0.41 -21.93
C GLY A 89 -19.59 1.68 -21.36
N SER A 90 -19.67 1.91 -20.04
CA SER A 90 -19.03 3.04 -19.38
C SER A 90 -17.54 2.74 -19.14
N THR A 91 -16.67 3.72 -19.36
CA THR A 91 -15.25 3.65 -18.98
C THR A 91 -15.02 4.28 -17.61
N ALA A 92 -14.34 3.56 -16.73
CA ALA A 92 -13.92 4.05 -15.42
C ALA A 92 -12.40 3.97 -15.30
N ALA A 93 -11.78 5.09 -14.94
CA ALA A 93 -10.37 5.08 -14.57
C ALA A 93 -10.22 4.49 -13.17
N GLN A 94 -9.38 3.47 -13.04
CA GLN A 94 -9.02 2.84 -11.78
C GLN A 94 -7.49 2.88 -11.62
N VAL A 95 -7.01 2.89 -10.38
CA VAL A 95 -5.57 2.80 -10.12
C VAL A 95 -5.22 1.36 -9.78
N ALA A 96 -4.31 0.79 -10.53
CA ALA A 96 -3.69 -0.48 -10.26
C ALA A 96 -2.36 -0.27 -9.54
N LEU A 97 -2.17 -1.05 -8.48
CA LEU A 97 -0.93 -1.11 -7.73
C LEU A 97 -0.12 -2.30 -8.23
N ARG A 98 1.08 -2.06 -8.74
CA ARG A 98 2.01 -3.10 -9.19
C ARG A 98 3.19 -3.15 -8.24
N MET A 99 3.36 -4.30 -7.61
CA MET A 99 4.49 -4.60 -6.73
C MET A 99 5.22 -5.82 -7.26
N SER A 100 6.45 -6.06 -6.79
CA SER A 100 7.15 -7.27 -7.19
C SER A 100 6.42 -8.52 -6.66
N PRO A 101 6.52 -9.66 -7.37
CA PRO A 101 5.96 -10.93 -6.89
C PRO A 101 6.49 -11.35 -5.52
N ARG A 102 7.70 -10.92 -5.18
CA ARG A 102 8.33 -11.20 -3.88
C ARG A 102 7.64 -10.43 -2.76
N LEU A 103 7.48 -9.12 -2.93
CA LEU A 103 6.82 -8.27 -1.94
C LEU A 103 5.37 -8.73 -1.73
N GLU A 104 4.66 -9.03 -2.81
CA GLU A 104 3.30 -9.57 -2.74
C GLU A 104 3.24 -10.87 -1.93
N ALA A 105 4.14 -11.82 -2.19
CA ALA A 105 4.19 -13.08 -1.45
C ALA A 105 4.45 -12.86 0.07
N LEU A 106 5.33 -11.93 0.42
CA LEU A 106 5.63 -11.58 1.81
C LEU A 106 4.42 -10.93 2.49
N ILE A 107 3.71 -10.03 1.82
CA ILE A 107 2.49 -9.40 2.33
C ILE A 107 1.40 -10.45 2.57
N ILE A 108 1.17 -11.35 1.60
CA ILE A 108 0.20 -12.44 1.73
C ILE A 108 0.55 -13.32 2.93
N GLU A 109 1.83 -13.65 3.11
CA GLU A 109 2.28 -14.47 4.24
C GLU A 109 2.09 -13.73 5.58
N ALA A 110 2.43 -12.44 5.66
CA ALA A 110 2.19 -11.63 6.84
C ALA A 110 0.69 -11.56 7.20
N GLN A 111 -0.19 -11.43 6.20
CA GLN A 111 -1.64 -11.46 6.41
C GLN A 111 -2.14 -12.81 6.92
N ARG A 112 -1.57 -13.92 6.45
CA ARG A 112 -1.91 -15.26 6.95
C ARG A 112 -1.52 -15.41 8.42
N GLN A 113 -0.32 -14.93 8.78
CA GLN A 113 0.17 -14.99 10.17
C GLN A 113 -0.64 -14.09 11.11
N ALA A 114 -1.10 -12.93 10.63
CA ALA A 114 -1.89 -12.00 11.41
C ALA A 114 -3.37 -12.38 11.56
N ARG A 115 -3.91 -13.24 10.68
CA ARG A 115 -5.20 -13.87 10.95
C ARG A 115 -4.98 -14.94 12.03
N PRO A 116 -5.44 -14.72 13.28
CA PRO A 116 -5.34 -15.77 14.27
C PRO A 116 -6.15 -16.95 13.74
N ALA A 117 -5.52 -18.12 13.66
CA ALA A 117 -6.20 -19.38 13.47
C ALA A 117 -7.25 -19.49 14.58
N THR A 118 -8.49 -19.14 14.25
CA THR A 118 -9.63 -19.38 15.13
C THR A 118 -9.87 -20.88 15.03
N HIS A 119 -9.24 -21.63 15.94
CA HIS A 119 -9.48 -23.05 16.15
C HIS A 119 -10.34 -23.20 17.40
#